data_AF-A0A564TIV3-F1
#
_entry.id   AF-A0A564TIV3-F1
#
_cell.length_a   1.000
_cell.length_b   1.000
_cell.length_c   1.000
_cell.angle_alpha   90.00
_cell.angle_beta   90.00
_cell.angle_gamma   90.00
#
_symmetry.space_group_name_H-M   'P 1'
#
loop_
_entity.id
_entity.type
_entity.pdbx_description
1 polymer ?
#
loop_
_entity_poly.entity_id
_entity_poly.type
_entity_poly.pdbx_seq_one_letter_code
_entity_poly.pdbx_strand_id
1 'polypeptide(L)'
;MKIKALALVLTAALLLCGCGQKSETAAAAPAQAVTAPAAQSGTVRPVSTGVTPEQFGAKDDGIADDLQALQAAMQQASASGRPLELTAGAVYRFSSCLGLPSGLTIRGNGAVLLSDIQYPDLREDRVAVELMKDSDDDRAHDVRLENVTFRAADSCQANYMLRVMLARNVEFVGCTFDCEPNEWGRCAADLYGGNENIRFEGCVFRQMTSGASGGIWVRNWTDRVESRNIRFQNCEFYKSGADELLAVWGWGGAVRDVVLSGCSFYETQTQEALDAGHRPAWFITLGQSGTTDVRMEDCTVRAEHCETIFRMVGDKTRAVVDNCDITMKQPDSMAEHDMKKGANPMLARGNDRADGSTVIQNSCITLSGDNGRRICYQLSALKGNTLDVSLGCGIASTKEVSGNTIRGRIRHKVFQDCSGVENNNVEVRRFSILG
;
A
#
# COMPACT_ATOMS: atom_id res chain seq x y z
N MET A 1 21.78 29.66 47.17
CA MET A 1 22.16 28.74 48.28
C MET A 1 22.49 27.38 47.66
N LYS A 2 23.77 27.17 47.29
CA LYS A 2 24.69 26.11 47.78
C LYS A 2 24.23 24.65 47.49
N ILE A 3 24.71 24.01 46.41
CA ILE A 3 25.86 23.06 46.27
C ILE A 3 25.57 21.64 46.82
N LYS A 4 25.78 20.62 45.95
CA LYS A 4 26.58 19.35 46.09
C LYS A 4 25.90 18.23 45.28
N ALA A 5 26.39 17.73 44.15
CA ALA A 5 27.66 17.07 43.83
C ALA A 5 28.01 15.91 44.79
N LEU A 6 27.86 14.66 44.31
CA LEU A 6 28.75 13.57 44.69
C LEU A 6 28.78 12.48 43.61
N ALA A 7 29.92 12.41 42.92
CA ALA A 7 30.41 11.22 42.26
C ALA A 7 31.29 10.47 43.27
N LEU A 8 31.23 9.14 43.28
CA LEU A 8 32.32 8.32 43.82
C LEU A 8 32.47 7.05 42.99
N VAL A 9 33.66 6.91 42.41
CA VAL A 9 34.22 5.74 41.75
C VAL A 9 34.78 4.82 42.83
N LEU A 10 34.59 3.51 42.74
CA LEU A 10 35.64 2.56 43.11
C LEU A 10 35.50 1.22 42.37
N THR A 11 36.59 0.86 41.72
CA THR A 11 36.95 -0.34 40.98
C THR A 11 37.31 -1.49 41.94
N ALA A 12 36.96 -2.74 41.59
CA ALA A 12 37.90 -3.86 41.39
C ALA A 12 37.20 -5.23 41.41
N ALA A 13 37.70 -6.10 40.54
CA ALA A 13 37.22 -7.41 40.15
C ALA A 13 37.50 -8.53 41.18
N LEU A 14 36.75 -9.64 41.07
CA LEU A 14 37.34 -10.98 41.09
C LEU A 14 36.45 -12.00 40.34
N LEU A 15 37.08 -12.68 39.38
CA LEU A 15 36.59 -13.87 38.66
C LEU A 15 36.35 -15.04 39.63
N LEU A 16 35.37 -15.90 39.32
CA LEU A 16 35.54 -17.36 39.28
C LEU A 16 34.36 -18.05 38.55
N CYS A 17 34.74 -18.67 37.42
CA CYS A 17 34.16 -19.76 36.64
C CYS A 17 32.93 -20.53 37.15
N GLY A 18 32.05 -20.87 36.19
CA GLY A 18 31.34 -22.16 36.19
C GLY A 18 29.98 -22.16 35.46
N CYS A 19 29.99 -22.61 34.20
CA CYS A 19 28.96 -23.40 33.48
C CYS A 19 27.46 -23.05 33.67
N GLY A 20 26.61 -22.84 32.67
CA GLY A 20 26.64 -23.11 31.23
C GLY A 20 25.21 -22.93 30.69
N GLN A 21 25.11 -22.77 29.36
CA GLN A 21 23.89 -22.76 28.53
C GLN A 21 23.02 -21.49 28.56
N LYS A 22 23.46 -20.48 27.79
CA LYS A 22 22.56 -19.52 27.14
C LYS A 22 22.00 -20.17 25.86
N SER A 23 20.67 -20.13 25.71
CA SER A 23 20.00 -20.36 24.44
C SER A 23 20.16 -19.11 23.56
N GLU A 24 21.05 -19.17 22.58
CA GLU A 24 21.14 -18.16 21.53
C GLU A 24 20.17 -18.54 20.41
N THR A 25 19.09 -17.77 20.31
CA THR A 25 18.18 -17.76 19.16
C THR A 25 18.97 -17.15 17.99
N ALA A 26 19.35 -17.97 17.03
CA ALA A 26 20.07 -17.55 15.84
C ALA A 26 19.24 -16.54 15.03
N ALA A 27 19.75 -15.32 14.91
CA ALA A 27 19.31 -14.37 13.90
C ALA A 27 19.69 -14.92 12.52
N ALA A 28 18.72 -15.08 11.63
CA ALA A 28 18.97 -15.44 10.24
C ALA A 28 19.74 -14.30 9.56
N ALA A 29 20.97 -14.59 9.13
CA ALA A 29 21.76 -13.71 8.30
C ALA A 29 21.13 -13.59 6.89
N PRO A 30 21.18 -12.43 6.23
CA PRO A 30 20.68 -12.29 4.86
C PRO A 30 21.53 -13.14 3.92
N ALA A 31 20.86 -13.88 3.04
CA ALA A 31 21.51 -14.69 2.02
C ALA A 31 22.39 -13.80 1.12
N GLN A 32 23.69 -14.08 1.08
CA GLN A 32 24.62 -13.46 0.15
C GLN A 32 24.22 -13.85 -1.28
N ALA A 33 23.93 -12.84 -2.09
CA ALA A 33 23.75 -13.01 -3.52
C ALA A 33 25.07 -13.53 -4.14
N VAL A 34 25.01 -14.73 -4.71
CA VAL A 34 26.12 -15.29 -5.47
C VAL A 34 26.23 -14.52 -6.78
N THR A 35 27.27 -13.70 -6.90
CA THR A 35 27.66 -13.04 -8.15
C THR A 35 28.24 -14.09 -9.11
N ALA A 36 27.50 -14.41 -10.16
CA ALA A 36 28.03 -15.13 -11.31
C ALA A 36 28.99 -14.23 -12.10
N PRO A 37 30.11 -14.75 -12.64
CA PRO A 37 31.03 -13.93 -13.43
C PRO A 37 30.42 -13.58 -14.78
N ALA A 38 30.49 -12.30 -15.15
CA ALA A 38 30.07 -11.79 -16.44
C ALA A 38 30.95 -12.37 -17.55
N ALA A 39 30.42 -13.30 -18.33
CA ALA A 39 30.98 -13.67 -19.61
C ALA A 39 30.71 -12.51 -20.59
N GLN A 40 31.75 -11.81 -21.01
CA GLN A 40 31.70 -10.89 -22.16
C GLN A 40 31.48 -11.71 -23.43
N SER A 41 30.21 -11.97 -23.76
CA SER A 41 29.81 -12.44 -25.08
C SER A 41 29.42 -11.23 -25.90
N GLY A 42 30.22 -10.93 -26.93
CA GLY A 42 29.87 -9.95 -27.96
C GLY A 42 28.66 -10.46 -28.75
N THR A 43 27.46 -10.19 -28.25
CA THR A 43 26.21 -10.42 -28.97
C THR A 43 25.82 -9.12 -29.66
N VAL A 44 25.77 -9.17 -30.99
CA VAL A 44 25.04 -8.20 -31.82
C VAL A 44 23.72 -7.89 -31.12
N ARG A 45 23.49 -6.62 -30.74
CA ARG A 45 22.22 -6.18 -30.16
C ARG A 45 21.10 -6.64 -31.12
N PRO A 46 20.07 -7.36 -30.66
CA PRO A 46 18.95 -7.73 -31.52
C PRO A 46 18.44 -6.46 -32.19
N VAL A 47 18.14 -6.54 -33.50
CA VAL A 47 17.55 -5.43 -34.24
C VAL A 47 16.26 -5.05 -33.52
N SER A 48 16.23 -3.87 -32.90
CA SER A 48 15.02 -3.36 -32.27
C SER A 48 13.93 -3.26 -33.34
N THR A 49 12.89 -4.09 -33.20
CA THR A 49 11.69 -3.99 -34.04
C THR A 49 10.76 -2.89 -33.55
N GLY A 50 11.08 -2.23 -32.44
CA GLY A 50 10.32 -1.12 -31.86
C GLY A 50 10.84 0.27 -32.27
N VAL A 51 10.13 1.28 -31.77
CA VAL A 51 10.57 2.68 -31.76
C VAL A 51 11.41 2.87 -30.50
N THR A 52 12.50 3.64 -30.54
CA THR A 52 13.31 3.91 -29.34
C THR A 52 13.45 5.43 -29.10
N PRO A 53 13.55 5.90 -27.86
CA PRO A 53 13.75 7.33 -27.58
C PRO A 53 14.99 7.93 -28.26
N GLU A 54 16.06 7.16 -28.41
CA GLU A 54 17.33 7.59 -28.99
C GLU A 54 17.22 7.94 -30.48
N GLN A 55 16.25 7.33 -31.20
CA GLN A 55 15.91 7.73 -32.58
C GLN A 55 15.46 9.19 -32.67
N PHE A 56 15.01 9.76 -31.55
CA PHE A 56 14.55 11.14 -31.40
C PHE A 56 15.51 11.99 -30.56
N GLY A 57 16.71 11.48 -30.26
CA GLY A 57 17.78 12.24 -29.63
C GLY A 57 17.91 12.11 -28.11
N ALA A 58 17.18 11.19 -27.48
CA ALA A 58 17.36 10.87 -26.06
C ALA A 58 18.81 10.47 -25.76
N LYS A 59 19.30 10.84 -24.57
CA LYS A 59 20.65 10.55 -24.09
C LYS A 59 20.72 9.39 -23.13
N ASP A 60 19.62 9.02 -22.48
CA ASP A 60 19.49 7.79 -21.67
C ASP A 60 20.40 7.71 -20.43
N ASP A 61 21.05 8.83 -20.09
CA ASP A 61 22.12 8.96 -19.09
C ASP A 61 21.66 9.43 -17.70
N GLY A 62 20.35 9.71 -17.55
CA GLY A 62 19.75 10.23 -16.32
C GLY A 62 20.09 11.69 -16.00
N ILE A 63 20.78 12.40 -16.88
CA ILE A 63 21.24 13.78 -16.70
C ILE A 63 20.58 14.70 -17.71
N ALA A 64 20.65 14.36 -19.00
CA ALA A 64 19.99 15.15 -20.04
C ALA A 64 18.47 15.07 -19.89
N ASP A 65 17.79 16.15 -20.24
CA ASP A 65 16.33 16.12 -20.30
C ASP A 65 15.87 15.43 -21.58
N ASP A 66 15.38 14.21 -21.45
CA ASP A 66 14.93 13.35 -22.54
C ASP A 66 13.44 13.50 -22.85
N LEU A 67 12.74 14.43 -22.19
CA LEU A 67 11.28 14.60 -22.30
C LEU A 67 10.79 14.69 -23.76
N GLN A 68 11.39 15.55 -24.58
CA GLN A 68 10.95 15.73 -25.98
C GLN A 68 11.15 14.46 -26.81
N ALA A 69 12.28 13.76 -26.61
CA ALA A 69 12.58 12.53 -27.31
C ALA A 69 11.65 11.39 -26.88
N LEU A 70 11.35 11.28 -25.58
CA LEU A 70 10.36 10.36 -25.03
C LEU A 70 8.97 10.60 -25.64
N GLN A 71 8.49 11.85 -25.63
CA GLN A 71 7.18 12.19 -26.17
C GLN A 71 7.08 11.89 -27.68
N ALA A 72 8.10 12.25 -28.45
CA ALA A 72 8.14 11.96 -29.89
C ALA A 72 8.15 10.45 -30.17
N ALA A 73 8.93 9.68 -29.41
CA ALA A 73 8.99 8.23 -29.54
C ALA A 73 7.67 7.54 -29.15
N MET A 74 7.02 7.99 -28.07
CA MET A 74 5.69 7.48 -27.66
C MET A 74 4.62 7.75 -28.71
N GLN A 75 4.60 8.96 -29.28
CA GLN A 75 3.67 9.33 -30.35
C GLN A 75 3.90 8.47 -31.60
N GLN A 76 5.16 8.29 -32.02
CA GLN A 76 5.49 7.44 -33.17
C GLN A 76 5.16 5.97 -32.92
N ALA A 77 5.42 5.45 -31.72
CA ALA A 77 5.10 4.08 -31.31
C ALA A 77 3.59 3.83 -31.41
N SER A 78 2.79 4.68 -30.76
CA SER A 78 1.33 4.64 -30.82
C SER A 78 0.80 4.73 -32.25
N ALA A 79 1.23 5.74 -33.03
CA ALA A 79 0.75 5.97 -34.39
C ALA A 79 1.09 4.83 -35.36
N SER A 80 2.19 4.11 -35.12
CA SER A 80 2.63 2.98 -35.97
C SER A 80 2.17 1.61 -35.45
N GLY A 81 1.52 1.54 -34.29
CA GLY A 81 1.16 0.28 -33.64
C GLY A 81 2.37 -0.59 -33.27
N ARG A 82 3.55 0.02 -33.10
CA ARG A 82 4.79 -0.66 -32.72
C ARG A 82 5.12 -0.34 -31.25
N PRO A 83 5.75 -1.26 -30.51
CA PRO A 83 6.16 -0.96 -29.15
C PRO A 83 7.22 0.12 -29.10
N LEU A 84 7.17 0.96 -28.08
CA LEU A 84 8.31 1.74 -27.59
C LEU A 84 9.23 0.79 -26.83
N GLU A 85 10.46 0.64 -27.28
CA GLU A 85 11.50 -0.16 -26.62
C GLU A 85 12.42 0.80 -25.88
N LEU A 86 12.41 0.74 -24.55
CA LEU A 86 13.39 1.43 -23.73
C LEU A 86 14.68 0.62 -23.66
N THR A 87 15.82 1.31 -23.69
CA THR A 87 17.14 0.69 -23.59
C THR A 87 17.29 0.05 -22.20
N ALA A 88 17.71 -1.22 -22.16
CA ALA A 88 17.83 -1.95 -20.90
C ALA A 88 18.80 -1.24 -19.93
N GLY A 89 18.31 -0.97 -18.72
CA GLY A 89 19.06 -0.29 -17.65
C GLY A 89 19.30 1.21 -17.86
N ALA A 90 18.75 1.80 -18.92
CA ALA A 90 18.82 3.24 -19.16
C ALA A 90 18.01 4.05 -18.14
N VAL A 91 18.38 5.32 -17.97
CA VAL A 91 17.64 6.29 -17.18
C VAL A 91 17.26 7.47 -18.07
N TYR A 92 15.98 7.61 -18.38
CA TYR A 92 15.48 8.76 -19.14
C TYR A 92 14.90 9.78 -18.17
N ARG A 93 15.60 10.91 -18.03
CA ARG A 93 15.16 12.00 -17.17
C ARG A 93 14.13 12.87 -17.91
N PHE A 94 13.11 13.33 -17.21
CA PHE A 94 12.10 14.24 -17.76
C PHE A 94 11.69 15.31 -16.75
N SER A 95 11.61 16.56 -17.22
CA SER A 95 11.43 17.74 -16.36
C SER A 95 10.00 18.33 -16.34
N SER A 96 9.06 17.74 -17.07
CA SER A 96 7.63 18.15 -17.10
C SER A 96 6.72 16.93 -17.24
N CYS A 97 5.41 17.09 -17.06
CA CYS A 97 4.47 15.96 -17.03
C CYS A 97 4.60 15.09 -18.29
N LEU A 98 4.74 13.78 -18.09
CA LEU A 98 4.87 12.81 -19.16
C LEU A 98 3.51 12.18 -19.47
N GLY A 99 2.86 12.68 -20.53
CA GLY A 99 1.58 12.15 -21.01
C GLY A 99 1.75 10.87 -21.84
N LEU A 100 0.95 9.84 -21.50
CA LEU A 100 0.91 8.56 -22.20
C LEU A 100 -0.21 8.56 -23.25
N PRO A 101 0.08 8.50 -24.57
CA PRO A 101 -0.95 8.41 -25.60
C PRO A 101 -1.70 7.07 -25.60
N SER A 102 -2.96 7.07 -26.05
CA SER A 102 -3.73 5.84 -26.34
C SER A 102 -2.99 4.93 -27.33
N GLY A 103 -3.21 3.62 -27.26
CA GLY A 103 -2.57 2.64 -28.14
C GLY A 103 -1.08 2.39 -27.86
N LEU A 104 -0.51 3.05 -26.84
CA LEU A 104 0.90 2.91 -26.51
C LEU A 104 1.20 1.55 -25.87
N THR A 105 2.19 0.85 -26.41
CA THR A 105 2.85 -0.26 -25.73
C THR A 105 4.29 0.12 -25.40
N ILE A 106 4.69 0.04 -24.14
CA ILE A 106 6.08 0.21 -23.69
C ILE A 106 6.65 -1.13 -23.26
N ARG A 107 7.81 -1.48 -23.81
CA ARG A 107 8.71 -2.52 -23.29
C ARG A 107 9.85 -1.82 -22.57
N GLY A 108 9.76 -1.83 -21.25
CA GLY A 108 10.63 -1.05 -20.37
C GLY A 108 12.02 -1.65 -20.21
N ASN A 109 12.17 -2.97 -20.34
CA ASN A 109 13.47 -3.66 -20.21
C ASN A 109 14.25 -3.29 -18.93
N GLY A 110 13.55 -2.95 -17.84
CA GLY A 110 14.15 -2.50 -16.58
C GLY A 110 14.67 -1.07 -16.59
N ALA A 111 14.35 -0.26 -17.61
CA ALA A 111 14.70 1.15 -17.65
C ALA A 111 13.93 1.98 -16.60
N VAL A 112 14.50 3.14 -16.27
CA VAL A 112 13.93 4.12 -15.34
C VAL A 112 13.47 5.35 -16.12
N LEU A 113 12.22 5.76 -15.91
CA LEU A 113 11.71 7.08 -16.26
C LEU A 113 11.79 7.95 -15.00
N LEU A 114 12.76 8.86 -14.97
CA LEU A 114 13.12 9.67 -13.81
C LEU A 114 12.52 11.07 -13.92
N SER A 115 11.53 11.37 -13.08
CA SER A 115 10.94 12.70 -12.99
C SER A 115 11.73 13.59 -12.04
N ASP A 116 12.07 14.80 -12.48
CA ASP A 116 12.56 15.88 -11.60
C ASP A 116 11.73 17.17 -11.76
N ILE A 117 10.48 17.02 -12.20
CA ILE A 117 9.55 18.11 -12.48
C ILE A 117 9.48 19.14 -11.36
N GLN A 118 9.56 20.41 -11.75
CA GLN A 118 9.38 21.56 -10.89
C GLN A 118 8.07 22.26 -11.27
N TYR A 119 7.23 22.55 -10.28
CA TYR A 119 5.97 23.25 -10.50
C TYR A 119 6.08 24.72 -10.08
N PRO A 120 5.51 25.65 -10.86
CA PRO A 120 5.52 27.07 -10.50
C PRO A 120 4.64 27.39 -9.29
N ASP A 121 3.59 26.61 -9.06
CA ASP A 121 2.70 26.70 -7.90
C ASP A 121 2.53 25.31 -7.26
N LEU A 122 2.59 25.27 -5.92
CA LEU A 122 2.43 24.08 -5.10
C LEU A 122 0.99 23.91 -4.57
N ARG A 123 0.02 24.68 -5.07
CA ARG A 123 -1.39 24.59 -4.67
C ARG A 123 -2.21 23.57 -5.47
N GLU A 124 -1.81 23.26 -6.70
CA GLU A 124 -2.56 22.35 -7.59
C GLU A 124 -2.12 20.88 -7.45
N ASP A 125 -2.89 20.00 -8.09
CA ASP A 125 -2.53 18.61 -8.29
C ASP A 125 -1.31 18.50 -9.22
N ARG A 126 -0.22 17.93 -8.70
CA ARG A 126 1.06 17.84 -9.40
C ARG A 126 1.36 16.39 -9.78
N VAL A 127 1.39 16.09 -11.07
CA VAL A 127 1.47 14.74 -11.64
C VAL A 127 2.76 14.57 -12.44
N ALA A 128 3.51 13.50 -12.20
CA ALA A 128 4.69 13.18 -13.00
C ALA A 128 4.34 12.49 -14.31
N VAL A 129 3.47 11.48 -14.26
CA VAL A 129 3.03 10.68 -15.41
C VAL A 129 1.51 10.60 -15.46
N GLU A 130 0.93 10.91 -16.62
CA GLU A 130 -0.52 10.94 -16.79
C GLU A 130 -0.99 10.07 -17.96
N LEU A 131 -2.04 9.29 -17.71
CA LEU A 131 -2.86 8.65 -18.73
C LEU A 131 -4.28 9.17 -18.54
N MET A 132 -4.61 10.24 -19.25
CA MET A 132 -5.91 10.87 -19.11
C MET A 132 -6.40 11.57 -20.37
N LYS A 133 -7.70 11.88 -20.34
CA LYS A 133 -8.43 12.65 -21.33
C LYS A 133 -9.42 13.59 -20.62
N ASP A 134 -9.98 14.54 -21.37
CA ASP A 134 -10.83 15.59 -20.80
C ASP A 134 -12.33 15.28 -20.86
N SER A 135 -12.74 14.17 -21.49
CA SER A 135 -14.16 13.84 -21.66
C SER A 135 -14.46 12.34 -21.63
N ASP A 136 -15.70 12.01 -21.25
CA ASP A 136 -16.21 10.65 -21.18
C ASP A 136 -16.30 9.96 -22.56
N ASP A 137 -16.48 10.74 -23.62
CA ASP A 137 -16.65 10.27 -25.01
C ASP A 137 -15.32 9.94 -25.70
N ASP A 138 -14.21 10.50 -25.20
CA ASP A 138 -12.84 10.30 -25.70
C ASP A 138 -11.95 9.83 -24.56
N ARG A 139 -12.18 8.63 -24.03
CA ARG A 139 -11.33 8.04 -22.98
C ARG A 139 -9.96 7.64 -23.51
N ALA A 140 -8.93 7.75 -22.68
CA ALA A 140 -7.63 7.14 -22.98
C ALA A 140 -7.80 5.63 -23.09
N HIS A 141 -7.14 4.96 -24.03
CA HIS A 141 -7.43 3.54 -24.27
C HIS A 141 -6.27 2.71 -24.79
N ASP A 142 -6.34 1.40 -24.52
CA ASP A 142 -5.50 0.35 -25.09
C ASP A 142 -3.99 0.62 -24.86
N VAL A 143 -3.63 0.84 -23.59
CA VAL A 143 -2.26 1.14 -23.18
C VAL A 143 -1.68 -0.03 -22.39
N ARG A 144 -0.44 -0.41 -22.71
CA ARG A 144 0.28 -1.48 -22.02
C ARG A 144 1.70 -1.05 -21.68
N LEU A 145 2.09 -1.19 -20.41
CA LEU A 145 3.44 -0.91 -19.94
C LEU A 145 4.03 -2.14 -19.28
N GLU A 146 5.21 -2.54 -19.72
CA GLU A 146 5.90 -3.73 -19.22
C GLU A 146 7.26 -3.35 -18.63
N ASN A 147 7.54 -3.80 -17.42
CA ASN A 147 8.88 -3.80 -16.82
C ASN A 147 9.61 -2.43 -16.87
N VAL A 148 8.90 -1.36 -16.53
CA VAL A 148 9.43 0.01 -16.43
C VAL A 148 9.34 0.51 -14.99
N THR A 149 10.35 1.26 -14.56
CA THR A 149 10.35 1.96 -13.27
C THR A 149 10.04 3.43 -13.46
N PHE A 150 8.99 3.92 -12.81
CA PHE A 150 8.70 5.34 -12.67
C PHE A 150 9.25 5.82 -11.34
N ARG A 151 10.19 6.75 -11.37
CA ARG A 151 10.86 7.23 -10.16
C ARG A 151 10.82 8.75 -10.10
N ALA A 152 10.62 9.27 -8.89
CA ALA A 152 10.88 10.68 -8.61
C ALA A 152 12.30 10.86 -8.11
N ALA A 153 13.00 11.84 -8.67
CA ALA A 153 14.21 12.38 -8.05
C ALA A 153 13.88 13.09 -6.72
N ASP A 154 14.88 13.30 -5.88
CA ASP A 154 14.74 14.04 -4.61
C ASP A 154 14.19 15.45 -4.80
N SER A 155 14.53 16.08 -5.93
CA SER A 155 14.05 17.41 -6.30
C SER A 155 12.62 17.42 -6.84
N CYS A 156 12.06 16.27 -7.23
CA CYS A 156 10.75 16.19 -7.89
C CYS A 156 9.64 16.77 -7.00
N GLN A 157 8.82 17.66 -7.55
CA GLN A 157 7.73 18.31 -6.82
C GLN A 157 6.35 17.69 -7.10
N ALA A 158 6.29 16.59 -7.87
CA ALA A 158 5.04 15.87 -8.09
C ALA A 158 4.52 15.23 -6.80
N ASN A 159 3.20 15.34 -6.60
CA ASN A 159 2.48 14.63 -5.54
C ASN A 159 1.92 13.29 -6.03
N TYR A 160 1.75 13.10 -7.33
CA TYR A 160 1.28 11.86 -7.92
C TYR A 160 2.33 11.35 -8.90
N MET A 161 2.87 10.16 -8.66
CA MET A 161 3.78 9.55 -9.61
C MET A 161 3.04 9.15 -10.89
N LEU A 162 1.92 8.45 -10.73
CA LEU A 162 1.01 8.08 -11.81
C LEU A 162 -0.40 8.62 -11.54
N ARG A 163 -1.01 9.21 -12.55
CA ARG A 163 -2.47 9.44 -12.61
C ARG A 163 -3.08 8.70 -13.80
N VAL A 164 -4.18 8.00 -13.54
CA VAL A 164 -5.03 7.39 -14.57
C VAL A 164 -6.45 7.92 -14.39
N MET A 165 -6.99 8.57 -15.41
CA MET A 165 -8.33 9.16 -15.36
C MET A 165 -9.01 9.02 -16.71
N LEU A 166 -10.29 8.67 -16.72
CA LEU A 166 -11.06 8.50 -17.95
C LEU A 166 -10.33 7.56 -18.93
N ALA A 167 -9.88 6.41 -18.43
CA ALA A 167 -9.12 5.44 -19.21
C ALA A 167 -9.85 4.08 -19.31
N ARG A 168 -9.58 3.34 -20.39
CA ARG A 168 -10.06 1.97 -20.56
C ARG A 168 -9.01 1.02 -21.12
N ASN A 169 -9.07 -0.25 -20.73
CA ASN A 169 -8.18 -1.30 -21.25
C ASN A 169 -6.70 -0.93 -21.07
N VAL A 170 -6.28 -0.82 -19.81
CA VAL A 170 -4.91 -0.42 -19.46
C VAL A 170 -4.25 -1.51 -18.64
N GLU A 171 -3.04 -1.89 -19.03
CA GLU A 171 -2.26 -2.89 -18.34
C GLU A 171 -0.87 -2.37 -17.93
N PHE A 172 -0.53 -2.54 -16.66
CA PHE A 172 0.81 -2.36 -16.12
C PHE A 172 1.31 -3.72 -15.65
N VAL A 173 2.43 -4.20 -16.20
CA VAL A 173 2.96 -5.54 -15.92
C VAL A 173 4.41 -5.43 -15.47
N GLY A 174 4.72 -5.88 -14.26
CA GLY A 174 6.07 -5.82 -13.70
C GLY A 174 6.61 -4.39 -13.53
N CYS A 175 5.74 -3.39 -13.44
CA CYS A 175 6.15 -1.99 -13.32
C CYS A 175 6.43 -1.61 -11.87
N THR A 176 7.33 -0.67 -11.64
CA THR A 176 7.61 -0.11 -10.31
C THR A 176 7.25 1.37 -10.27
N PHE A 177 6.51 1.79 -9.24
CA PHE A 177 6.18 3.19 -8.95
C PHE A 177 6.90 3.59 -7.66
N ASP A 178 7.99 4.32 -7.81
CA ASP A 178 8.98 4.56 -6.77
C ASP A 178 8.96 6.01 -6.30
N CYS A 179 8.33 6.23 -5.16
CA CYS A 179 8.31 7.49 -4.44
C CYS A 179 9.32 7.40 -3.29
N GLU A 180 10.60 7.65 -3.61
CA GLU A 180 11.71 7.68 -2.66
C GLU A 180 11.44 8.62 -1.46
N PRO A 181 12.12 8.40 -0.32
CA PRO A 181 11.92 9.20 0.88
C PRO A 181 12.03 10.70 0.68
N ASN A 182 10.98 11.40 1.10
CA ASN A 182 10.89 12.85 1.15
C ASN A 182 9.81 13.25 2.16
N GLU A 183 9.75 14.54 2.49
CA GLU A 183 8.78 15.09 3.45
C GLU A 183 7.42 15.45 2.80
N TRP A 184 7.26 15.19 1.50
CA TRP A 184 6.06 15.56 0.74
C TRP A 184 5.00 14.48 0.88
N GLY A 185 3.74 14.91 0.84
CA GLY A 185 2.62 14.00 0.66
C GLY A 185 2.57 13.51 -0.77
N ARG A 186 3.06 12.30 -1.03
CA ARG A 186 3.15 11.71 -2.37
C ARG A 186 2.34 10.42 -2.47
N CYS A 187 1.66 10.25 -3.59
CA CYS A 187 0.86 9.12 -3.98
C CYS A 187 1.56 8.39 -5.14
N ALA A 188 1.71 7.08 -5.01
CA ALA A 188 2.36 6.27 -6.05
C ALA A 188 1.46 6.10 -7.29
N ALA A 189 0.15 6.02 -7.09
CA ALA A 189 -0.83 5.99 -8.18
C ALA A 189 -2.21 6.48 -7.75
N ASP A 190 -2.82 7.33 -8.58
CA ASP A 190 -4.20 7.80 -8.41
C ASP A 190 -5.04 7.43 -9.63
N LEU A 191 -5.95 6.48 -9.46
CA LEU A 191 -6.99 6.14 -10.42
C LEU A 191 -8.18 7.07 -10.15
N TYR A 192 -8.18 8.21 -10.81
CA TYR A 192 -9.03 9.37 -10.54
C TYR A 192 -10.30 9.42 -11.41
N GLY A 193 -11.11 8.36 -11.34
CA GLY A 193 -12.47 8.33 -11.88
C GLY A 193 -12.62 7.99 -13.37
N GLY A 194 -13.77 7.40 -13.70
CA GLY A 194 -14.15 6.98 -15.05
C GLY A 194 -13.24 5.93 -15.68
N ASN A 195 -12.60 5.10 -14.86
CA ASN A 195 -11.62 4.10 -15.28
C ASN A 195 -12.25 2.71 -15.44
N GLU A 196 -11.98 2.02 -16.54
CA GLU A 196 -12.57 0.72 -16.85
C GLU A 196 -11.53 -0.30 -17.33
N ASN A 197 -11.56 -1.54 -16.84
CA ASN A 197 -10.64 -2.59 -17.28
C ASN A 197 -9.17 -2.17 -17.09
N ILE A 198 -8.80 -1.80 -15.86
CA ILE A 198 -7.43 -1.43 -15.50
C ILE A 198 -6.81 -2.58 -14.72
N ARG A 199 -5.62 -3.01 -15.14
CA ARG A 199 -4.91 -4.14 -14.54
C ARG A 199 -3.48 -3.77 -14.18
N PHE A 200 -3.11 -4.05 -12.94
CA PHE A 200 -1.73 -4.07 -12.47
C PHE A 200 -1.38 -5.51 -12.13
N GLU A 201 -0.32 -6.05 -12.73
CA GLU A 201 0.18 -7.40 -12.49
C GLU A 201 1.65 -7.39 -12.13
N GLY A 202 2.02 -7.99 -11.01
CA GLY A 202 3.42 -8.06 -10.60
C GLY A 202 4.06 -6.69 -10.36
N CYS A 203 3.25 -5.66 -10.13
CA CYS A 203 3.73 -4.29 -9.95
C CYS A 203 4.13 -4.04 -8.51
N VAL A 204 5.06 -3.09 -8.32
CA VAL A 204 5.55 -2.67 -7.02
C VAL A 204 5.23 -1.18 -6.82
N PHE A 205 4.55 -0.87 -5.73
CA PHE A 205 4.24 0.51 -5.33
C PHE A 205 5.00 0.83 -4.05
N ARG A 206 5.98 1.73 -4.15
CA ARG A 206 6.79 2.18 -3.00
C ARG A 206 6.43 3.62 -2.71
N GLN A 207 5.69 3.84 -1.62
CA GLN A 207 5.53 5.18 -1.07
C GLN A 207 6.33 5.30 0.23
N MET A 208 7.57 5.76 0.09
CA MET A 208 8.51 5.84 1.20
C MET A 208 8.63 7.25 1.78
N THR A 209 7.56 8.07 1.70
CA THR A 209 7.59 9.46 2.20
C THR A 209 7.24 9.57 3.69
N SER A 210 7.80 10.58 4.37
CA SER A 210 7.43 10.95 5.74
C SER A 210 6.28 11.97 5.79
N GLY A 211 5.62 12.22 4.65
CA GLY A 211 4.55 13.21 4.52
C GLY A 211 3.27 12.87 5.30
N ALA A 212 2.43 13.89 5.49
CA ALA A 212 1.15 13.79 6.20
C ALA A 212 0.00 13.22 5.34
N SER A 213 0.24 12.95 4.05
CA SER A 213 -0.73 12.39 3.10
C SER A 213 -0.03 11.50 2.08
N GLY A 214 -0.80 10.69 1.34
CA GLY A 214 -0.27 9.85 0.27
C GLY A 214 -1.05 8.55 0.10
N GLY A 215 -0.46 7.62 -0.65
CA GLY A 215 -0.96 6.26 -0.79
C GLY A 215 -1.10 5.81 -2.24
N ILE A 216 -2.02 4.88 -2.44
CA ILE A 216 -2.53 4.42 -3.74
C ILE A 216 -4.04 4.58 -3.69
N TRP A 217 -4.61 5.36 -4.62
CA TRP A 217 -6.02 5.71 -4.57
C TRP A 217 -6.78 5.17 -5.79
N VAL A 218 -7.91 4.53 -5.52
CA VAL A 218 -8.89 4.10 -6.51
C VAL A 218 -10.21 4.76 -6.17
N ARG A 219 -10.52 5.85 -6.87
CA ARG A 219 -11.61 6.75 -6.47
C ARG A 219 -12.36 7.30 -7.67
N ASN A 220 -13.60 7.70 -7.45
CA ASN A 220 -14.45 8.21 -8.51
C ASN A 220 -15.05 9.58 -8.14
N TRP A 221 -14.47 10.65 -8.67
CA TRP A 221 -14.83 12.01 -8.28
C TRP A 221 -16.23 12.44 -8.75
N THR A 222 -16.76 11.81 -9.80
CA THR A 222 -18.05 12.15 -10.44
C THR A 222 -19.08 11.03 -10.31
N ASP A 223 -20.37 11.36 -10.40
CA ASP A 223 -21.48 10.41 -10.53
C ASP A 223 -21.88 10.13 -11.99
N ARG A 224 -21.29 10.86 -12.95
CA ARG A 224 -21.62 10.76 -14.39
C ARG A 224 -21.12 9.48 -15.03
N VAL A 225 -19.92 9.07 -14.64
CA VAL A 225 -19.27 7.83 -15.08
C VAL A 225 -18.73 7.10 -13.88
N GLU A 226 -18.87 5.78 -13.86
CA GLU A 226 -18.30 4.93 -12.82
C GLU A 226 -16.89 4.45 -13.19
N SER A 227 -16.12 4.09 -12.17
CA SER A 227 -14.92 3.26 -12.35
C SER A 227 -15.27 1.80 -12.06
N ARG A 228 -14.82 0.87 -12.91
CA ARG A 228 -15.14 -0.56 -12.76
C ARG A 228 -14.07 -1.50 -13.30
N ASN A 229 -14.11 -2.76 -12.83
CA ASN A 229 -13.23 -3.84 -13.28
C ASN A 229 -11.74 -3.44 -13.17
N ILE A 230 -11.33 -3.13 -11.95
CA ILE A 230 -9.95 -2.75 -11.62
C ILE A 230 -9.30 -3.91 -10.87
N ARG A 231 -8.11 -4.29 -11.29
CA ARG A 231 -7.39 -5.47 -10.79
C ARG A 231 -5.99 -5.10 -10.35
N PHE A 232 -5.62 -5.53 -9.14
CA PHE A 232 -4.24 -5.61 -8.69
C PHE A 232 -3.95 -7.08 -8.41
N GLN A 233 -3.01 -7.66 -9.14
CA GLN A 233 -2.70 -9.08 -9.10
C GLN A 233 -1.22 -9.25 -8.78
N ASN A 234 -0.90 -10.01 -7.74
CA ASN A 234 0.48 -10.32 -7.35
C ASN A 234 1.34 -9.05 -7.18
N CYS A 235 0.74 -7.96 -6.69
CA CYS A 235 1.42 -6.68 -6.52
C CYS A 235 1.95 -6.52 -5.09
N GLU A 236 2.99 -5.71 -4.94
CA GLU A 236 3.56 -5.36 -3.64
C GLU A 236 3.36 -3.87 -3.35
N PHE A 237 3.01 -3.56 -2.11
CA PHE A 237 2.70 -2.22 -1.65
C PHE A 237 3.48 -1.92 -0.37
N TYR A 238 4.26 -0.84 -0.39
CA TYR A 238 5.08 -0.38 0.73
C TYR A 238 4.71 1.05 1.11
N LYS A 239 4.56 1.31 2.41
CA LYS A 239 4.14 2.61 2.94
C LYS A 239 4.91 3.04 4.17
N SER A 240 5.49 4.25 4.12
CA SER A 240 5.86 5.05 5.30
C SER A 240 5.01 6.30 5.41
N GLY A 241 4.94 6.92 6.59
CA GLY A 241 4.25 8.20 6.80
C GLY A 241 2.78 8.06 7.20
N ALA A 242 2.06 9.17 7.20
CA ALA A 242 0.65 9.21 7.58
C ALA A 242 -0.27 8.80 6.42
N ASP A 243 -1.58 8.75 6.68
CA ASP A 243 -2.61 8.43 5.69
C ASP A 243 -2.54 6.98 5.17
N GLU A 244 -3.53 6.58 4.38
CA GLU A 244 -3.70 5.18 3.97
C GLU A 244 -2.64 4.71 2.96
N LEU A 245 -2.23 3.45 3.07
CA LEU A 245 -1.41 2.82 2.02
C LEU A 245 -2.24 2.67 0.74
N LEU A 246 -3.45 2.13 0.86
CA LEU A 246 -4.36 1.95 -0.25
C LEU A 246 -5.77 2.34 0.16
N ALA A 247 -6.46 3.07 -0.71
CA ALA A 247 -7.83 3.46 -0.48
C ALA A 247 -8.68 3.32 -1.76
N VAL A 248 -9.75 2.53 -1.65
CA VAL A 248 -10.78 2.32 -2.67
C VAL A 248 -12.07 2.94 -2.15
N TRP A 249 -12.59 3.97 -2.82
CA TRP A 249 -13.88 4.55 -2.42
C TRP A 249 -14.61 5.25 -3.56
N GLY A 250 -15.94 5.09 -3.58
CA GLY A 250 -16.81 5.72 -4.58
C GLY A 250 -16.78 7.25 -4.60
N TRP A 251 -16.44 7.89 -3.48
CA TRP A 251 -16.45 9.35 -3.31
C TRP A 251 -17.74 10.03 -3.77
N GLY A 252 -17.70 10.72 -4.91
CA GLY A 252 -18.82 11.40 -5.55
C GLY A 252 -19.67 10.48 -6.42
N GLY A 253 -19.19 9.27 -6.74
CA GLY A 253 -19.91 8.30 -7.55
C GLY A 253 -19.67 6.85 -7.15
N ALA A 254 -19.18 6.07 -8.11
CA ALA A 254 -19.17 4.61 -8.05
C ALA A 254 -17.80 4.05 -8.44
N VAL A 255 -17.28 3.19 -7.57
CA VAL A 255 -16.16 2.28 -7.86
C VAL A 255 -16.69 0.86 -7.67
N ARG A 256 -16.67 0.04 -8.72
CA ARG A 256 -17.21 -1.33 -8.70
C ARG A 256 -16.20 -2.34 -9.11
N ASP A 257 -16.41 -3.57 -8.67
CA ASP A 257 -15.65 -4.71 -9.16
C ASP A 257 -14.14 -4.43 -9.10
N VAL A 258 -13.66 -4.08 -7.91
CA VAL A 258 -12.23 -3.96 -7.63
C VAL A 258 -11.75 -5.23 -6.97
N VAL A 259 -10.69 -5.84 -7.50
CA VAL A 259 -10.09 -7.05 -6.93
C VAL A 259 -8.61 -6.83 -6.64
N LEU A 260 -8.22 -7.11 -5.40
CA LEU A 260 -6.85 -7.21 -4.92
C LEU A 260 -6.59 -8.70 -4.68
N SER A 261 -5.73 -9.35 -5.48
CA SER A 261 -5.52 -10.80 -5.42
C SER A 261 -4.03 -11.14 -5.38
N GLY A 262 -3.61 -11.99 -4.45
CA GLY A 262 -2.21 -12.40 -4.32
C GLY A 262 -1.26 -11.26 -3.93
N CYS A 263 -1.79 -10.13 -3.45
CA CYS A 263 -1.02 -8.93 -3.16
C CYS A 263 -0.41 -8.94 -1.76
N SER A 264 0.68 -8.20 -1.58
CA SER A 264 1.33 -8.01 -0.29
C SER A 264 1.39 -6.54 0.12
N PHE A 265 1.00 -6.24 1.35
CA PHE A 265 0.89 -4.90 1.91
C PHE A 265 1.78 -4.78 3.14
N TYR A 266 2.74 -3.87 3.08
CA TYR A 266 3.76 -3.69 4.11
C TYR A 266 3.76 -2.25 4.63
N GLU A 267 3.54 -2.11 5.93
CA GLU A 267 3.89 -0.87 6.61
C GLU A 267 5.41 -0.86 6.83
N THR A 268 6.04 0.22 6.40
CA THR A 268 7.46 0.48 6.53
C THR A 268 7.59 1.88 7.12
N GLN A 269 7.73 2.05 8.42
CA GLN A 269 7.88 3.41 8.98
C GLN A 269 9.32 3.89 8.95
N THR A 270 9.51 5.17 8.64
CA THR A 270 10.80 5.85 8.86
C THR A 270 10.80 6.50 10.24
N GLN A 271 11.97 6.71 10.83
CA GLN A 271 12.06 7.38 12.13
C GLN A 271 11.52 8.81 12.05
N GLU A 272 11.77 9.50 10.94
CA GLU A 272 11.29 10.86 10.67
C GLU A 272 9.75 10.91 10.65
N ALA A 273 9.09 9.91 10.05
CA ALA A 273 7.63 9.80 10.07
C ALA A 273 7.10 9.60 11.50
N LEU A 274 7.73 8.71 12.27
CA LEU A 274 7.33 8.45 13.65
C LEU A 274 7.51 9.68 14.56
N ASP A 275 8.64 10.38 14.42
CA ASP A 275 8.94 11.60 15.18
C ASP A 275 7.95 12.73 14.86
N ALA A 276 7.48 12.81 13.61
CA ALA A 276 6.41 13.72 13.19
C ALA A 276 5.01 13.27 13.65
N GLY A 277 4.88 12.09 14.27
CA GLY A 277 3.59 11.50 14.63
C GLY A 277 2.78 11.04 13.40
N HIS A 278 3.43 10.92 12.25
CA HIS A 278 2.82 10.54 10.99
C HIS A 278 2.70 9.02 10.88
N ARG A 279 1.56 8.50 11.32
CA ARG A 279 1.18 7.10 11.16
C ARG A 279 -0.24 6.96 10.61
N PRO A 280 -0.56 5.89 9.86
CA PRO A 280 -1.88 5.74 9.28
C PRO A 280 -2.95 5.54 10.35
N ALA A 281 -4.03 6.33 10.31
CA ALA A 281 -5.23 6.02 11.09
C ALA A 281 -5.92 4.76 10.54
N TRP A 282 -5.88 4.60 9.22
CA TRP A 282 -6.35 3.42 8.51
C TRP A 282 -5.23 2.95 7.61
N PHE A 283 -4.93 1.66 7.60
CA PHE A 283 -3.90 1.15 6.69
C PHE A 283 -4.45 0.97 5.28
N ILE A 284 -5.62 0.34 5.18
CA ILE A 284 -6.31 0.04 3.93
C ILE A 284 -7.78 0.46 4.06
N THR A 285 -8.22 1.39 3.20
CA THR A 285 -9.63 1.78 3.09
C THR A 285 -10.29 1.01 1.93
N LEU A 286 -11.30 0.22 2.26
CA LEU A 286 -12.12 -0.59 1.35
C LEU A 286 -13.56 -0.06 1.34
N GLY A 287 -13.70 1.26 1.19
CA GLY A 287 -14.97 1.97 1.15
C GLY A 287 -15.18 2.95 2.31
N GLN A 288 -15.71 4.12 1.96
CA GLN A 288 -16.17 5.12 2.93
C GLN A 288 -17.45 5.85 2.48
N SER A 289 -17.42 6.44 1.29
CA SER A 289 -18.44 7.30 0.72
C SER A 289 -18.60 6.97 -0.75
N GLY A 290 -19.72 7.37 -1.34
CA GLY A 290 -20.15 6.87 -2.64
C GLY A 290 -20.47 5.38 -2.59
N THR A 291 -20.58 4.75 -3.76
CA THR A 291 -20.79 3.30 -3.84
C THR A 291 -19.46 2.61 -4.10
N THR A 292 -19.13 1.60 -3.30
CA THR A 292 -17.87 0.86 -3.38
C THR A 292 -18.15 -0.63 -3.39
N ASP A 293 -17.59 -1.37 -4.34
CA ASP A 293 -17.58 -2.84 -4.34
C ASP A 293 -16.15 -3.35 -4.57
N VAL A 294 -15.58 -3.96 -3.53
CA VAL A 294 -14.17 -4.37 -3.49
C VAL A 294 -14.00 -5.74 -2.84
N ARG A 295 -13.11 -6.55 -3.40
CA ARG A 295 -12.70 -7.84 -2.86
C ARG A 295 -11.18 -7.90 -2.75
N MET A 296 -10.71 -8.35 -1.60
CA MET A 296 -9.31 -8.65 -1.32
C MET A 296 -9.22 -10.14 -1.01
N GLU A 297 -8.41 -10.88 -1.77
CA GLU A 297 -8.28 -12.33 -1.64
C GLU A 297 -6.84 -12.80 -1.75
N ASP A 298 -6.50 -13.85 -1.02
CA ASP A 298 -5.17 -14.49 -1.08
C ASP A 298 -4.02 -13.51 -0.82
N CYS A 299 -4.26 -12.48 0.00
CA CYS A 299 -3.32 -11.39 0.24
C CYS A 299 -2.59 -11.52 1.58
N THR A 300 -1.42 -10.89 1.67
CA THR A 300 -0.64 -10.75 2.89
C THR A 300 -0.65 -9.30 3.37
N VAL A 301 -0.94 -9.08 4.66
CA VAL A 301 -0.90 -7.75 5.30
C VAL A 301 0.03 -7.79 6.50
N ARG A 302 0.99 -6.86 6.57
CA ARG A 302 1.92 -6.67 7.68
C ARG A 302 1.94 -5.20 8.08
N ALA A 303 1.49 -4.92 9.31
CA ALA A 303 1.47 -3.58 9.87
C ALA A 303 1.99 -3.57 11.32
N GLU A 304 2.41 -2.40 11.79
CA GLU A 304 2.95 -2.21 13.14
C GLU A 304 2.40 -0.96 13.82
N HIS A 305 2.37 0.18 13.15
CA HIS A 305 2.07 1.48 13.77
C HIS A 305 0.71 2.06 13.38
N CYS A 306 0.03 1.53 12.36
CA CYS A 306 -1.30 2.02 12.01
C CYS A 306 -2.32 1.78 13.14
N GLU A 307 -3.36 2.64 13.23
CA GLU A 307 -4.38 2.53 14.27
C GLU A 307 -5.37 1.38 14.00
N THR A 308 -5.80 1.22 12.75
CA THR A 308 -6.68 0.13 12.32
C THR A 308 -6.30 -0.32 10.91
N ILE A 309 -6.29 -1.64 10.68
CA ILE A 309 -5.93 -2.19 9.37
C ILE A 309 -6.97 -1.82 8.31
N PHE A 310 -8.24 -2.23 8.49
CA PHE A 310 -9.28 -2.04 7.49
C PHE A 310 -10.33 -1.02 7.88
N ARG A 311 -10.59 -0.09 6.97
CA ARG A 311 -11.77 0.78 7.01
C ARG A 311 -12.77 0.33 5.95
N MET A 312 -13.96 -0.08 6.37
CA MET A 312 -15.00 -0.65 5.51
C MET A 312 -16.33 0.02 5.85
N VAL A 313 -16.39 1.35 5.76
CA VAL A 313 -17.55 2.13 6.26
C VAL A 313 -18.42 2.62 5.12
N GLY A 314 -19.62 3.11 5.43
CA GLY A 314 -20.56 3.68 4.46
C GLY A 314 -21.66 2.72 4.03
N ASP A 315 -22.86 3.26 3.83
CA ASP A 315 -24.08 2.48 3.60
C ASP A 315 -24.09 1.71 2.28
N LYS A 316 -23.31 2.17 1.30
CA LYS A 316 -23.19 1.60 -0.05
C LYS A 316 -21.83 0.92 -0.29
N THR A 317 -21.14 0.57 0.80
CA THR A 317 -19.88 -0.16 0.75
C THR A 317 -20.14 -1.65 0.84
N ARG A 318 -19.65 -2.37 -0.17
CA ARG A 318 -19.49 -3.82 -0.17
C ARG A 318 -17.99 -4.13 -0.22
N ALA A 319 -17.49 -4.77 0.81
CA ALA A 319 -16.08 -5.07 0.97
C ALA A 319 -15.90 -6.48 1.55
N VAL A 320 -15.11 -7.30 0.87
CA VAL A 320 -14.82 -8.67 1.30
C VAL A 320 -13.31 -8.86 1.39
N VAL A 321 -12.84 -9.29 2.56
CA VAL A 321 -11.47 -9.76 2.79
C VAL A 321 -11.54 -11.26 3.02
N ASP A 322 -10.88 -12.05 2.18
CA ASP A 322 -11.04 -13.51 2.13
C ASP A 322 -9.68 -14.20 2.00
N ASN A 323 -9.49 -15.31 2.71
CA ASN A 323 -8.28 -16.12 2.62
C ASN A 323 -6.97 -15.32 2.72
N CYS A 324 -6.92 -14.32 3.61
CA CYS A 324 -5.75 -13.47 3.78
C CYS A 324 -4.93 -13.88 5.00
N ASP A 325 -3.63 -13.59 4.97
CA ASP A 325 -2.74 -13.64 6.12
C ASP A 325 -2.47 -12.21 6.62
N ILE A 326 -2.99 -11.89 7.80
CA ILE A 326 -3.00 -10.53 8.35
C ILE A 326 -2.25 -10.53 9.68
N THR A 327 -1.21 -9.71 9.79
CA THR A 327 -0.48 -9.51 11.04
C THR A 327 -0.41 -8.02 11.35
N MET A 328 -0.81 -7.64 12.57
CA MET A 328 -0.49 -6.35 13.15
C MET A 328 -0.01 -6.49 14.59
N LYS A 329 1.19 -5.98 14.87
CA LYS A 329 1.80 -6.02 16.20
C LYS A 329 2.30 -4.62 16.57
N GLN A 330 1.51 -3.92 17.37
CA GLN A 330 1.87 -2.60 17.86
C GLN A 330 2.98 -2.70 18.91
N PRO A 331 4.01 -1.84 18.83
CA PRO A 331 5.05 -1.79 19.86
C PRO A 331 4.53 -1.13 21.14
N ASP A 332 5.16 -1.43 22.27
CA ASP A 332 4.83 -0.84 23.58
C ASP A 332 5.05 0.69 23.64
N SER A 333 5.77 1.25 22.66
CA SER A 333 5.97 2.71 22.52
C SER A 333 4.73 3.46 22.00
N MET A 334 3.73 2.75 21.46
CA MET A 334 2.49 3.38 21.01
C MET A 334 1.67 3.88 22.20
N ALA A 335 1.05 5.05 22.04
CA ALA A 335 0.17 5.61 23.05
C ALA A 335 -1.01 4.67 23.33
N GLU A 336 -1.28 4.40 24.61
CA GLU A 336 -2.36 3.52 25.01
C GLU A 336 -3.74 4.12 24.72
N HIS A 337 -4.68 3.26 24.38
CA HIS A 337 -6.07 3.64 24.15
C HIS A 337 -6.87 3.52 25.44
N ASP A 338 -7.71 4.53 25.73
CA ASP A 338 -8.70 4.42 26.80
C ASP A 338 -9.88 3.57 26.31
N MET A 339 -10.07 2.40 26.92
CA MET A 339 -11.17 1.48 26.58
C MET A 339 -12.56 2.13 26.73
N LYS A 340 -12.69 3.18 27.55
CA LYS A 340 -13.95 3.90 27.78
C LYS A 340 -14.19 4.99 26.74
N LYS A 341 -13.19 5.31 25.91
CA LYS A 341 -13.25 6.33 24.87
C LYS A 341 -13.12 5.70 23.50
N GLY A 342 -14.24 5.66 22.79
CA GLY A 342 -14.27 5.36 21.36
C GLY A 342 -14.16 3.88 20.97
N ALA A 343 -14.19 3.71 19.64
CA ALA A 343 -14.15 2.49 18.83
C ALA A 343 -12.91 1.59 19.01
N ASN A 344 -11.75 2.19 18.85
CA ASN A 344 -10.41 1.58 18.85
C ASN A 344 -10.31 0.13 18.26
N PRO A 345 -10.93 -0.19 17.11
CA PRO A 345 -10.72 -1.48 16.48
C PRO A 345 -9.29 -1.58 15.96
N MET A 346 -8.75 -2.78 15.96
CA MET A 346 -7.39 -3.04 15.51
C MET A 346 -7.41 -3.66 14.10
N LEU A 347 -8.28 -4.65 13.88
CA LEU A 347 -8.48 -5.29 12.58
C LEU A 347 -9.32 -4.43 11.64
N ALA A 348 -10.56 -4.12 12.03
CA ALA A 348 -11.49 -3.51 11.10
C ALA A 348 -12.61 -2.70 11.75
N ARG A 349 -13.02 -1.64 11.03
CA ARG A 349 -14.29 -0.95 11.25
C ARG A 349 -15.21 -1.13 10.05
N GLY A 350 -16.37 -1.74 10.27
CA GLY A 350 -17.39 -1.94 9.24
C GLY A 350 -18.47 -0.85 9.20
N ASN A 351 -19.53 -1.13 8.44
CA ASN A 351 -20.65 -0.21 8.17
C ASN A 351 -21.92 -0.48 9.02
N ASP A 352 -21.84 -1.37 10.01
CA ASP A 352 -22.91 -1.70 10.97
C ASP A 352 -24.18 -2.32 10.34
N ARG A 353 -24.05 -2.93 9.15
CA ARG A 353 -25.18 -3.54 8.42
C ARG A 353 -25.22 -5.05 8.60
N ALA A 354 -26.42 -5.60 8.76
CA ALA A 354 -26.66 -7.05 8.93
C ALA A 354 -26.98 -7.76 7.59
N ASP A 355 -26.28 -7.39 6.52
CA ASP A 355 -26.52 -7.87 5.15
C ASP A 355 -25.28 -8.53 4.51
N GLY A 356 -24.21 -8.73 5.29
CA GLY A 356 -22.96 -9.30 4.78
C GLY A 356 -22.22 -8.38 3.81
N SER A 357 -22.48 -7.07 3.85
CA SER A 357 -21.79 -6.11 2.98
C SER A 357 -20.32 -5.91 3.36
N THR A 358 -19.95 -6.00 4.64
CA THR A 358 -18.55 -5.86 5.09
C THR A 358 -18.09 -7.11 5.84
N VAL A 359 -17.26 -7.92 5.19
CA VAL A 359 -16.93 -9.28 5.67
C VAL A 359 -15.43 -9.52 5.68
N ILE A 360 -14.95 -10.11 6.77
CA ILE A 360 -13.61 -10.71 6.85
C ILE A 360 -13.79 -12.20 7.13
N GLN A 361 -13.26 -13.04 6.26
CA GLN A 361 -13.47 -14.48 6.35
C GLN A 361 -12.28 -15.34 5.92
N ASN A 362 -12.27 -16.59 6.38
CA ASN A 362 -11.30 -17.63 6.03
C ASN A 362 -9.84 -17.22 6.19
N SER A 363 -9.55 -16.22 7.03
CA SER A 363 -8.24 -15.58 7.12
C SER A 363 -7.48 -16.04 8.36
N CYS A 364 -6.15 -16.00 8.27
CA CYS A 364 -5.24 -16.16 9.40
C CYS A 364 -4.87 -14.77 9.93
N ILE A 365 -5.12 -14.50 11.21
CA ILE A 365 -5.06 -13.15 11.77
C ILE A 365 -4.25 -13.16 13.07
N THR A 366 -3.20 -12.37 13.13
CA THR A 366 -2.39 -12.15 14.35
C THR A 366 -2.46 -10.68 14.77
N LEU A 367 -2.95 -10.40 15.99
CA LEU A 367 -3.10 -9.03 16.52
C LEU A 367 -2.48 -8.89 17.90
N SER A 368 -1.58 -7.94 18.08
CA SER A 368 -1.03 -7.58 19.39
C SER A 368 -1.03 -6.08 19.60
N GLY A 369 -1.65 -5.60 20.67
CA GLY A 369 -1.75 -4.19 20.98
C GLY A 369 -2.15 -3.94 22.43
N ASP A 370 -2.50 -2.69 22.73
CA ASP A 370 -2.79 -2.26 24.11
C ASP A 370 -4.16 -2.72 24.66
N ASN A 371 -4.46 -2.32 25.90
CA ASN A 371 -5.64 -2.76 26.64
C ASN A 371 -6.94 -2.01 26.28
N GLY A 372 -6.87 -0.93 25.51
CA GLY A 372 -8.03 -0.21 24.98
C GLY A 372 -8.50 -0.70 23.62
N ARG A 373 -7.67 -1.51 22.94
CA ARG A 373 -7.94 -2.06 21.60
C ARG A 373 -8.98 -3.17 21.63
N ARG A 374 -9.75 -3.26 20.55
CA ARG A 374 -10.61 -4.41 20.23
C ARG A 374 -10.27 -5.00 18.87
N ILE A 375 -10.70 -6.23 18.63
CA ILE A 375 -10.47 -6.91 17.34
C ILE A 375 -11.15 -6.12 16.23
N CYS A 376 -12.48 -6.03 16.22
CA CYS A 376 -13.23 -5.29 15.22
C CYS A 376 -14.46 -4.59 15.82
N TYR A 377 -15.05 -3.68 15.04
CA TYR A 377 -16.23 -2.91 15.43
C TYR A 377 -17.16 -2.68 14.23
N GLN A 378 -18.47 -2.81 14.43
CA GLN A 378 -19.50 -2.53 13.39
C GLN A 378 -19.33 -3.33 12.10
N LEU A 379 -18.75 -4.51 12.16
CA LEU A 379 -18.59 -5.37 10.98
C LEU A 379 -19.89 -6.10 10.65
N SER A 380 -20.20 -6.32 9.37
CA SER A 380 -21.33 -7.17 9.00
C SER A 380 -21.08 -8.62 9.40
N ALA A 381 -19.92 -9.17 9.04
CA ALA A 381 -19.58 -10.53 9.46
C ALA A 381 -18.08 -10.78 9.64
N LEU A 382 -17.74 -11.58 10.65
CA LEU A 382 -16.40 -12.15 10.86
C LEU A 382 -16.53 -13.67 10.91
N LYS A 383 -16.06 -14.38 9.87
CA LYS A 383 -16.42 -15.80 9.65
C LYS A 383 -15.26 -16.74 9.35
N GLY A 384 -15.20 -17.89 10.00
CA GLY A 384 -14.25 -18.95 9.61
C GLY A 384 -12.78 -18.56 9.75
N ASN A 385 -12.45 -17.54 10.55
CA ASN A 385 -11.08 -17.06 10.69
C ASN A 385 -10.35 -17.81 11.81
N THR A 386 -9.02 -17.85 11.72
CA THR A 386 -8.14 -18.21 12.84
C THR A 386 -7.47 -16.96 13.38
N LEU A 387 -7.69 -16.65 14.65
CA LEU A 387 -7.18 -15.45 15.31
C LEU A 387 -6.25 -15.83 16.46
N ASP A 388 -5.02 -15.30 16.44
CA ASP A 388 -4.11 -15.24 17.59
C ASP A 388 -4.02 -13.78 18.07
N VAL A 389 -4.53 -13.51 19.27
CA VAL A 389 -4.70 -12.14 19.76
C VAL A 389 -4.08 -11.90 21.12
N SER A 390 -3.52 -10.71 21.32
CA SER A 390 -3.17 -10.16 22.63
C SER A 390 -3.68 -8.73 22.72
N LEU A 391 -4.92 -8.57 23.21
CA LEU A 391 -5.64 -7.29 23.23
C LEU A 391 -6.44 -7.08 24.53
N GLY A 392 -6.90 -5.85 24.72
CA GLY A 392 -7.86 -5.51 25.77
C GLY A 392 -9.21 -6.18 25.60
N CYS A 393 -9.84 -5.94 24.46
CA CYS A 393 -11.20 -6.37 24.14
C CYS A 393 -11.21 -7.28 22.90
N GLY A 394 -12.22 -8.16 22.82
CA GLY A 394 -12.42 -9.04 21.68
C GLY A 394 -13.21 -8.37 20.55
N ILE A 395 -14.21 -9.08 20.02
CA ILE A 395 -15.05 -8.64 18.90
C ILE A 395 -16.23 -7.82 19.43
N ALA A 396 -16.50 -6.66 18.83
CA ALA A 396 -17.55 -5.76 19.27
C ALA A 396 -18.51 -5.35 18.13
N SER A 397 -19.78 -5.14 18.46
CA SER A 397 -20.82 -4.57 17.57
C SER A 397 -20.85 -5.21 16.18
N THR A 398 -20.55 -6.50 16.09
CA THR A 398 -20.48 -7.24 14.83
C THR A 398 -21.74 -8.06 14.66
N LYS A 399 -22.38 -8.00 13.48
CA LYS A 399 -23.71 -8.59 13.30
C LYS A 399 -23.65 -10.11 13.30
N GLU A 400 -22.70 -10.70 12.58
CA GLU A 400 -22.47 -12.14 12.57
C GLU A 400 -21.02 -12.48 12.93
N VAL A 401 -20.85 -13.34 13.93
CA VAL A 401 -19.54 -13.87 14.33
C VAL A 401 -19.65 -15.39 14.35
N SER A 402 -19.16 -16.06 13.31
CA SER A 402 -19.42 -17.50 13.13
C SER A 402 -18.18 -18.31 12.73
N GLY A 403 -18.03 -19.51 13.30
CA GLY A 403 -17.02 -20.47 12.86
C GLY A 403 -15.56 -20.07 13.09
N ASN A 404 -15.27 -19.06 13.93
CA ASN A 404 -13.90 -18.60 14.15
C ASN A 404 -13.20 -19.44 15.22
N THR A 405 -11.88 -19.60 15.09
CA THR A 405 -11.00 -20.08 16.16
C THR A 405 -10.24 -18.89 16.75
N ILE A 406 -10.42 -18.60 18.04
CA ILE A 406 -9.84 -17.43 18.72
C ILE A 406 -8.95 -17.93 19.87
N ARG A 407 -7.67 -17.58 19.82
CA ARG A 407 -6.67 -17.94 20.83
C ARG A 407 -5.93 -16.73 21.38
N GLY A 408 -5.30 -16.90 22.54
CA GLY A 408 -4.38 -15.91 23.11
C GLY A 408 -4.91 -15.22 24.36
N ARG A 409 -4.85 -13.89 24.41
CA ARG A 409 -5.17 -13.05 25.57
C ARG A 409 -6.19 -11.98 25.21
N ILE A 410 -7.30 -11.97 25.94
CA ILE A 410 -8.29 -10.89 25.95
C ILE A 410 -8.60 -10.54 27.40
N ARG A 411 -8.38 -9.29 27.82
CA ARG A 411 -8.56 -8.88 29.22
C ARG A 411 -10.03 -8.71 29.62
N HIS A 412 -10.83 -8.14 28.73
CA HIS A 412 -12.20 -7.71 29.04
C HIS A 412 -13.24 -8.70 28.52
N LYS A 413 -14.10 -8.28 27.59
CA LYS A 413 -15.13 -9.13 26.96
C LYS A 413 -14.59 -9.69 25.65
N VAL A 414 -14.81 -10.99 25.41
CA VAL A 414 -14.48 -11.64 24.13
C VAL A 414 -15.47 -11.24 23.04
N PHE A 415 -16.75 -11.17 23.38
CA PHE A 415 -17.82 -10.68 22.51
C PHE A 415 -18.59 -9.59 23.24
N GLN A 416 -18.89 -8.49 22.53
CA GLN A 416 -19.65 -7.37 23.06
C GLN A 416 -20.62 -6.85 22.01
N ASP A 417 -21.91 -6.74 22.36
CA ASP A 417 -22.93 -6.12 21.52
C ASP A 417 -23.03 -6.74 20.10
N CYS A 418 -22.68 -8.02 19.97
CA CYS A 418 -22.83 -8.81 18.75
C CYS A 418 -24.26 -9.35 18.63
N SER A 419 -24.80 -9.36 17.41
CA SER A 419 -26.19 -9.82 17.17
C SER A 419 -26.30 -11.34 17.02
N GLY A 420 -25.31 -11.99 16.39
CA GLY A 420 -25.22 -13.44 16.23
C GLY A 420 -23.81 -13.93 16.51
N VAL A 421 -23.68 -14.89 17.43
CA VAL A 421 -22.40 -15.50 17.82
C VAL A 421 -22.58 -17.01 17.87
N GLU A 422 -22.03 -17.73 16.90
CA GLU A 422 -22.33 -19.15 16.69
C GLU A 422 -21.08 -19.94 16.30
N ASN A 423 -20.95 -21.18 16.79
CA ASN A 423 -19.92 -22.12 16.33
C ASN A 423 -18.46 -21.62 16.41
N ASN A 424 -18.16 -20.70 17.33
CA ASN A 424 -16.79 -20.21 17.55
C ASN A 424 -16.06 -21.11 18.58
N ASN A 425 -14.81 -21.42 18.31
CA ASN A 425 -13.90 -22.06 19.27
C ASN A 425 -13.03 -21.00 19.94
N VAL A 426 -13.12 -20.85 21.26
CA VAL A 426 -12.46 -19.77 22.01
C VAL A 426 -11.59 -20.33 23.12
N GLU A 427 -10.27 -20.12 22.99
CA GLU A 427 -9.26 -20.50 23.97
C GLU A 427 -8.44 -19.27 24.38
N VAL A 428 -9.02 -18.42 25.23
CA VAL A 428 -8.37 -17.17 25.66
C VAL A 428 -8.13 -17.13 27.16
N ARG A 429 -6.95 -16.62 27.55
CA ARG A 429 -6.63 -16.36 28.95
C ARG A 429 -7.22 -15.03 29.37
N ARG A 430 -8.18 -15.08 30.30
CA ARG A 430 -8.76 -13.91 30.96
C ARG A 430 -8.08 -13.73 32.31
N PHE A 431 -7.37 -12.62 32.52
CA PHE A 431 -6.94 -12.26 33.87
C PHE A 431 -8.07 -11.47 34.51
N SER A 432 -8.78 -12.10 35.44
CA SER A 432 -9.64 -11.40 36.38
C SER A 432 -8.73 -10.51 37.24
N ILE A 433 -8.78 -9.20 37.03
CA ILE A 433 -8.55 -8.30 38.16
C ILE A 433 -9.87 -8.33 38.92
N LEU A 434 -9.84 -8.81 40.15
CA LEU A 434 -10.95 -8.76 41.10
C LEU A 434 -11.64 -7.39 41.03
N GLY A 435 -12.95 -7.37 40.80
CA GLY A 435 -13.78 -6.17 40.73
C GLY A 435 -15.09 -6.42 40.03
#